data_AF-A0A4V2AG47-F1
#
_entry.id   AF-A0A4V2AG47-F1
#
_cell.length_a   1.000
_cell.length_b   1.000
_cell.length_c   1.000
_cell.angle_alpha   90.00
_cell.angle_beta   90.00
_cell.angle_gamma   90.00
#
_symmetry.space_group_name_H-M   'P 1'
#
loop_
_entity.id
_entity.type
_entity.pdbx_description
1 polymer ?
#
loop_
_entity_poly.entity_id
_entity_poly.type
_entity_poly.pdbx_seq_one_letter_code
_entity_poly.pdbx_strand_id
1 'polypeptide(L)'
;MPYAATSAKRWVIVRGDTDPTIFSALRFPISTHMKFSAFAFILTLLFFQNASAQSYTAERLYQERRSNSQAFEDKYFNKTFTVTGKIWTITPCSVAMEGFKNYHKVGLTGTGYEMFIIIQLPFDQKALLDGLRTGQTLTVTGTYNDREMGYVLLNNCSFGPSREVPRTPPAAPARMPLGKYSVYQNGGAGFAYQYALTVNSYNSYTLNGKTGRSAYDARTHAVRFLSGPLKGFRGLYRPFHPKNDQEPPTIVIDPRGGIPDLERPWTGYQYAYYKGR
;
A
#
# COMPACT_ATOMS: atom_id res chain seq x y z
N MET A 1 9.68 -26.30 49.04
CA MET A 1 10.80 -27.11 48.48
C MET A 1 11.14 -26.58 47.09
N PRO A 2 12.42 -26.62 46.66
CA PRO A 2 13.14 -25.42 46.25
C PRO A 2 13.48 -25.31 44.76
N TYR A 3 13.86 -24.07 44.38
CA TYR A 3 14.80 -23.61 43.36
C TYR A 3 15.18 -24.51 42.16
N ALA A 4 15.07 -23.93 40.96
CA ALA A 4 16.13 -24.04 39.95
C ALA A 4 16.17 -22.80 39.06
N ALA A 5 17.26 -22.04 39.19
CA ALA A 5 17.69 -20.97 38.32
C ALA A 5 18.84 -21.47 37.44
N THR A 6 18.87 -21.09 36.17
CA THR A 6 19.97 -21.32 35.21
C THR A 6 19.83 -20.27 34.10
N SER A 7 20.85 -19.61 33.55
CA SER A 7 22.23 -19.34 33.95
C SER A 7 22.67 -18.18 33.04
N ALA A 8 23.21 -17.09 33.60
CA ALA A 8 23.76 -15.99 32.81
C ALA A 8 25.16 -16.35 32.28
N LYS A 9 25.38 -16.20 30.97
CA LYS A 9 26.72 -16.31 30.36
C LYS A 9 27.51 -15.03 30.63
N ARG A 10 28.60 -15.18 31.41
CA ARG A 10 29.60 -14.16 31.70
C ARG A 10 30.72 -14.28 30.66
N TRP A 11 30.99 -13.22 29.90
CA TRP A 11 32.17 -13.13 29.06
C TRP A 11 33.37 -12.71 29.93
N VAL A 12 34.43 -13.50 29.87
CA VAL A 12 35.73 -13.20 30.47
C VAL A 12 36.55 -12.48 29.41
N ILE A 13 36.91 -11.23 29.67
CA ILE A 13 37.92 -10.51 28.88
C ILE A 13 39.28 -10.87 29.48
N VAL A 14 40.07 -11.63 28.73
CA VAL A 14 41.48 -11.88 29.02
C VAL A 14 42.26 -10.65 28.55
N ARG A 15 42.87 -9.91 29.48
CA ARG A 15 43.90 -8.92 29.16
C ARG A 15 45.21 -9.66 28.98
N GLY A 16 45.78 -9.61 27.77
CA GLY A 16 47.17 -9.97 27.53
C GLY A 16 48.03 -8.73 27.70
N ASP A 17 48.87 -8.74 28.73
CA ASP A 17 50.04 -7.88 28.85
C ASP A 17 51.19 -8.49 28.05
N THR A 18 51.71 -7.78 27.05
CA THR A 18 53.07 -8.00 26.54
C THR A 18 53.70 -6.65 26.20
N ASP A 19 54.54 -6.21 27.14
CA ASP A 19 55.88 -5.61 27.02
C ASP A 19 56.18 -4.60 25.88
N PRO A 20 56.58 -3.35 26.22
CA PRO A 20 57.08 -2.38 25.27
C PRO A 20 58.61 -2.34 25.31
N THR A 21 59.30 -2.80 24.26
CA THR A 21 60.60 -2.25 23.83
C THR A 21 61.12 -2.92 22.56
N ILE A 22 61.91 -2.14 21.81
CA ILE A 22 62.75 -2.52 20.66
C ILE A 22 62.02 -2.59 19.31
N PHE A 23 62.17 -1.57 18.48
CA PHE A 23 62.91 -1.67 17.20
C PHE A 23 63.15 -0.28 16.59
N SER A 24 64.40 0.15 16.73
CA SER A 24 65.28 0.82 15.77
C SER A 24 64.68 1.43 14.49
N ALA A 25 64.82 2.75 14.43
CA ALA A 25 65.16 3.59 13.27
C ALA A 25 65.20 2.93 11.88
N LEU A 26 64.23 3.31 11.04
CA LEU A 26 64.36 3.33 9.58
C LEU A 26 64.02 4.75 9.11
N ARG A 27 65.06 5.51 8.77
CA ARG A 27 64.94 6.78 8.04
C ARG A 27 64.61 6.46 6.59
N PHE A 28 63.44 6.88 6.13
CA PHE A 28 63.13 6.95 4.71
C PHE A 28 63.41 8.36 4.18
N PRO A 29 64.00 8.49 2.97
CA PRO A 29 64.28 9.79 2.38
C PRO A 29 62.98 10.51 1.99
N ILE A 30 62.93 11.80 2.31
CA ILE A 30 61.87 12.72 1.90
C ILE A 30 61.96 12.90 0.39
N SER A 31 61.01 12.31 -0.33
CA SER A 31 60.76 12.60 -1.75
C SER A 31 60.03 13.94 -1.85
N THR A 32 60.78 15.00 -2.14
CA THR A 32 60.21 16.23 -2.69
C THR A 32 59.90 15.98 -4.17
N HIS A 33 58.65 15.64 -4.51
CA HIS A 33 57.97 15.98 -5.77
C HIS A 33 56.69 15.12 -5.91
N MET A 34 55.56 15.62 -5.41
CA MET A 34 54.23 15.29 -5.96
C MET A 34 53.22 16.29 -5.40
N LYS A 35 53.18 17.48 -6.00
CA LYS A 35 52.02 18.39 -5.91
C LYS A 35 51.03 17.95 -6.99
N PHE A 36 49.73 17.95 -6.68
CA PHE A 36 48.59 17.60 -7.53
C PHE A 36 48.26 16.11 -7.74
N SER A 37 47.82 15.38 -6.71
CA SER A 37 46.95 14.20 -6.94
C SER A 37 46.16 13.73 -5.70
N ALA A 38 45.59 14.64 -4.93
CA ALA A 38 44.70 14.27 -3.79
C ALA A 38 43.32 14.95 -3.86
N PHE A 39 43.19 16.04 -4.63
CA PHE A 39 41.92 16.78 -4.74
C PHE A 39 40.94 16.15 -5.76
N ALA A 40 41.41 15.32 -6.68
CA ALA A 40 40.57 14.69 -7.70
C ALA A 40 39.79 13.46 -7.20
N PHE A 41 40.27 12.78 -6.14
CA PHE A 41 39.66 11.53 -5.63
C PHE A 41 38.51 11.80 -4.63
N ILE A 42 38.55 12.91 -3.90
CA ILE A 42 37.45 13.33 -3.01
C ILE A 42 36.28 13.90 -3.82
N LEU A 43 36.55 14.52 -4.97
CA LEU A 43 35.50 15.07 -5.82
C LEU A 43 34.74 13.98 -6.61
N THR A 44 35.36 12.85 -6.95
CA THR A 44 34.67 11.74 -7.64
C THR A 44 33.73 10.94 -6.73
N LEU A 45 33.99 10.89 -5.42
CA LEU A 45 33.08 10.24 -4.45
C LEU A 45 31.79 11.02 -4.19
N LEU A 46 31.73 12.31 -4.53
CA LEU A 46 30.53 13.14 -4.35
C LEU A 46 29.57 13.10 -5.56
N PHE A 47 29.95 12.47 -6.68
CA PHE A 47 29.10 12.40 -7.89
C PHE A 47 28.38 11.06 -8.11
N PHE A 48 28.58 10.05 -7.25
CA PHE A 48 28.02 8.69 -7.47
C PHE A 48 26.78 8.31 -6.65
N GLN A 49 26.12 9.24 -5.96
CA GLN A 49 24.87 8.91 -5.23
C GLN A 49 23.64 9.68 -5.70
N ASN A 50 23.57 10.02 -7.00
CA ASN A 50 22.26 10.09 -7.65
C ASN A 50 21.75 8.65 -7.81
N ALA A 51 21.42 8.02 -6.68
CA ALA A 51 20.58 6.84 -6.65
C ALA A 51 19.29 7.28 -7.34
N SER A 52 19.14 6.90 -8.61
CA SER A 52 17.89 7.04 -9.32
C SER A 52 16.86 6.28 -8.48
N ALA A 53 16.06 7.03 -7.72
CA ALA A 53 15.06 6.45 -6.85
C ALA A 53 14.16 5.58 -7.73
N GLN A 54 14.24 4.26 -7.52
CA GLN A 54 13.51 3.30 -8.34
C GLN A 54 12.02 3.66 -8.27
N SER A 55 11.41 3.79 -9.44
CA SER A 55 10.01 4.20 -9.56
C SER A 55 9.13 2.97 -9.76
N TYR A 56 8.06 2.89 -8.97
CA TYR A 56 7.12 1.79 -8.97
C TYR A 56 5.69 2.29 -9.09
N THR A 57 4.78 1.45 -9.57
CA THR A 57 3.35 1.72 -9.40
C THR A 57 2.85 1.14 -8.08
N ALA A 58 1.85 1.78 -7.47
CA ALA A 58 1.18 1.24 -6.28
C ALA A 58 0.62 -0.17 -6.53
N GLU A 59 0.14 -0.44 -7.75
CA GLU A 59 -0.32 -1.78 -8.18
C GLU A 59 0.79 -2.82 -8.13
N ARG A 60 1.96 -2.51 -8.69
CA ARG A 60 3.10 -3.43 -8.71
C ARG A 60 3.54 -3.78 -7.28
N LEU A 61 3.69 -2.77 -6.43
CA LEU A 61 4.09 -2.99 -5.03
C LEU A 61 3.04 -3.82 -4.27
N TYR A 62 1.76 -3.61 -4.54
CA TYR A 62 0.68 -4.43 -3.98
C TYR A 62 0.81 -5.90 -4.37
N GLN A 63 1.00 -6.19 -5.67
CA GLN A 63 1.14 -7.56 -6.16
C GLN A 63 2.40 -8.24 -5.60
N GLU A 64 3.53 -7.51 -5.52
CA GLU A 64 4.77 -8.02 -4.92
C GLU A 64 4.57 -8.38 -3.43
N ARG A 65 3.92 -7.52 -2.64
CA ARG A 65 3.66 -7.84 -1.23
C ARG A 65 2.70 -9.01 -1.05
N ARG A 66 1.68 -9.09 -1.92
CA ARG A 66 0.68 -10.16 -1.87
C ARG A 66 1.26 -11.53 -2.24
N SER A 67 2.24 -11.57 -3.16
CA SER A 67 2.88 -12.82 -3.54
C SER A 67 3.85 -13.33 -2.46
N ASN A 68 4.60 -12.43 -1.82
CA ASN A 68 5.49 -12.78 -0.71
C ASN A 68 5.75 -11.56 0.18
N SER A 69 5.01 -11.47 1.30
CA SER A 69 5.12 -10.33 2.22
C SER A 69 6.50 -10.22 2.86
N GLN A 70 7.11 -11.34 3.25
CA GLN A 70 8.44 -11.33 3.89
C GLN A 70 9.51 -10.79 2.93
N ALA A 71 9.56 -11.32 1.70
CA ALA A 71 10.51 -10.84 0.70
C ALA A 71 10.28 -9.37 0.33
N PHE A 72 9.03 -8.91 0.34
CA PHE A 72 8.70 -7.50 0.15
C PHE A 72 9.27 -6.63 1.28
N GLU A 73 9.06 -7.01 2.54
CA GLU A 73 9.60 -6.28 3.70
C GLU A 73 11.13 -6.22 3.65
N ASP A 74 11.80 -7.34 3.38
CA ASP A 74 13.27 -7.40 3.31
C ASP A 74 13.83 -6.50 2.19
N LYS A 75 13.08 -6.35 1.10
CA LYS A 75 13.49 -5.54 -0.06
C LYS A 75 13.27 -4.04 0.14
N TYR A 76 12.13 -3.64 0.71
CA TYR A 76 11.68 -2.25 0.70
C TYR A 76 11.72 -1.55 2.06
N PHE A 77 11.78 -2.28 3.19
CA PHE A 77 11.82 -1.65 4.51
C PHE A 77 13.12 -0.86 4.72
N ASN A 78 13.00 0.32 5.32
CA ASN A 78 14.03 1.35 5.45
C ASN A 78 14.64 1.83 4.12
N LYS A 79 13.89 1.70 3.01
CA LYS A 79 14.31 2.23 1.70
C LYS A 79 13.47 3.43 1.30
N THR A 80 14.10 4.35 0.59
CA THR A 80 13.45 5.44 -0.11
C THR A 80 13.20 5.04 -1.56
N PHE A 81 11.96 5.16 -2.02
CA PHE A 81 11.60 4.87 -3.40
C PHE A 81 10.48 5.79 -3.87
N THR A 82 10.32 5.85 -5.19
CA THR A 82 9.27 6.63 -5.83
C THR A 82 8.11 5.71 -6.16
N VAL A 83 6.90 6.14 -5.83
CA VAL A 83 5.67 5.44 -6.17
C VAL A 83 4.70 6.36 -6.87
N THR A 84 4.11 5.85 -7.95
CA THR A 84 3.01 6.48 -8.66
C THR A 84 1.74 5.67 -8.43
N GLY A 85 0.67 6.34 -8.03
CA GLY A 85 -0.62 5.70 -7.79
C GLY A 85 -1.75 6.70 -7.84
N LYS A 86 -2.99 6.21 -7.90
CA LYS A 86 -4.17 7.08 -7.80
C LYS A 86 -4.49 7.35 -6.34
N ILE A 87 -4.83 8.59 -6.01
CA ILE A 87 -5.31 8.97 -4.69
C ILE A 87 -6.68 8.32 -4.47
N TRP A 88 -6.79 7.52 -3.43
CA TRP A 88 -8.04 6.90 -2.99
C TRP A 88 -8.70 7.72 -1.89
N THR A 89 -7.91 8.07 -0.88
CA THR A 89 -8.38 8.81 0.30
C THR A 89 -7.44 9.95 0.63
N ILE A 90 -8.03 11.03 1.14
CA ILE A 90 -7.31 12.13 1.76
C ILE A 90 -7.95 12.28 3.14
N THR A 91 -7.17 12.05 4.19
CA THR A 91 -7.61 12.12 5.58
C THR A 91 -6.78 13.19 6.29
N PRO A 92 -7.29 14.44 6.36
CA PRO A 92 -6.61 15.49 7.10
C PRO A 92 -6.65 15.20 8.60
N CYS A 93 -5.53 15.35 9.30
CA CYS A 93 -5.54 15.54 10.74
C CYS A 93 -6.07 16.95 11.06
N SER A 94 -7.13 17.03 11.88
CA SER A 94 -7.79 18.29 12.24
C SER A 94 -7.28 18.89 13.54
N VAL A 95 -6.70 18.08 14.43
CA VAL A 95 -6.23 18.49 15.75
C VAL A 95 -4.88 17.86 16.01
N ALA A 96 -3.89 18.68 16.36
CA ALA A 96 -2.63 18.18 16.87
C ALA A 96 -2.79 17.82 18.35
N MET A 97 -2.55 16.56 18.70
CA MET A 97 -2.54 16.09 20.09
C MET A 97 -1.10 15.93 20.56
N GLU A 98 -0.78 16.49 21.73
CA GLU A 98 0.53 16.36 22.35
C GLU A 98 0.84 14.88 22.64
N GLY A 99 2.06 14.44 22.33
CA GLY A 99 2.48 13.04 22.49
C GLY A 99 2.01 12.08 21.38
N PHE A 100 1.22 12.54 20.40
CA PHE A 100 0.77 11.72 19.28
C PHE A 100 1.47 12.09 17.96
N LYS A 101 1.62 11.07 17.11
CA LYS A 101 2.04 11.22 15.71
C LYS A 101 0.93 11.92 14.90
N ASN A 102 0.95 13.24 14.86
CA ASN A 102 -0.03 14.06 14.15
C ASN A 102 0.30 14.14 12.66
N TYR A 103 -0.31 13.27 11.85
CA TYR A 103 -0.09 13.23 10.41
C TYR A 103 -1.39 13.35 9.64
N HIS A 104 -1.36 14.14 8.56
CA HIS A 104 -2.30 13.94 7.48
C HIS A 104 -1.95 12.67 6.72
N LYS A 105 -2.95 12.01 6.15
CA LYS A 105 -2.77 10.77 5.39
C LYS A 105 -3.34 10.91 3.99
N VAL A 106 -2.55 10.56 2.99
CA VAL A 106 -3.01 10.40 1.60
C VAL A 106 -2.83 8.94 1.20
N GLY A 107 -3.93 8.24 0.98
CA GLY A 107 -3.91 6.83 0.58
C GLY A 107 -3.83 6.71 -0.94
N LEU A 108 -2.82 6.00 -1.46
CA LEU A 108 -2.78 5.59 -2.86
C LEU A 108 -3.31 4.16 -3.01
N THR A 109 -4.12 3.96 -4.03
CA THR A 109 -4.62 2.64 -4.40
C THR A 109 -3.75 1.99 -5.47
N GLY A 110 -3.46 0.69 -5.28
CA GLY A 110 -2.91 -0.17 -6.32
C GLY A 110 -3.97 -0.89 -7.16
N THR A 111 -5.20 -1.03 -6.66
CA THR A 111 -6.18 -1.98 -7.23
C THR A 111 -7.52 -1.37 -7.64
N GLY A 112 -7.78 -0.14 -7.18
CA GLY A 112 -8.94 0.70 -7.48
C GLY A 112 -9.91 0.87 -6.31
N TYR A 113 -9.68 0.18 -5.19
CA TYR A 113 -10.65 0.07 -4.09
C TYR A 113 -10.04 -0.24 -2.71
N GLU A 114 -8.71 -0.40 -2.62
CA GLU A 114 -7.99 -0.49 -1.35
C GLU A 114 -6.85 0.51 -1.38
N MET A 115 -6.69 1.30 -0.32
CA MET A 115 -5.44 2.02 -0.11
C MET A 115 -4.38 0.99 0.25
N PHE A 116 -3.22 1.04 -0.41
CA PHE A 116 -2.11 0.15 -0.12
C PHE A 116 -0.90 0.93 0.36
N ILE A 117 -0.62 2.05 -0.30
CA ILE A 117 0.40 3.01 0.14
C ILE A 117 -0.31 4.10 0.92
N ILE A 118 0.21 4.46 2.09
CA ILE A 118 -0.25 5.62 2.87
C ILE A 118 0.93 6.59 2.98
N ILE A 119 0.74 7.79 2.46
CA ILE A 119 1.67 8.90 2.57
C ILE A 119 1.36 9.63 3.86
N GLN A 120 2.32 9.73 4.77
CA GLN A 120 2.21 10.51 5.99
C GLN A 120 2.85 11.88 5.80
N LEU A 121 2.04 12.92 5.99
CA LEU A 121 2.48 14.31 5.95
C LEU A 121 2.39 14.91 7.34
N PRO A 122 3.46 15.52 7.86
CA PRO A 122 3.42 16.27 9.12
C PRO A 122 2.26 17.27 9.18
N PHE A 123 1.69 17.49 10.37
CA PHE A 123 0.52 18.35 10.59
C PHE A 123 0.69 19.79 10.08
N ASP A 124 1.91 20.33 10.12
CA ASP A 124 2.28 21.65 9.62
C ASP A 124 2.29 21.74 8.08
N GLN A 125 2.27 20.61 7.37
CA GLN A 125 2.27 20.53 5.91
C GLN A 125 0.87 20.43 5.29
N LYS A 126 -0.17 20.89 6.00
CA LYS A 126 -1.57 20.88 5.52
C LYS A 126 -1.72 21.46 4.10
N ALA A 127 -0.99 22.51 3.76
CA ALA A 127 -1.06 23.18 2.45
C ALA A 127 -0.78 22.24 1.26
N LEU A 128 0.01 21.18 1.47
CA LEU A 128 0.28 20.17 0.42
C LEU A 128 -0.97 19.36 0.04
N LEU A 129 -2.02 19.37 0.88
CA LEU A 129 -3.29 18.70 0.60
C LEU A 129 -4.22 19.54 -0.27
N ASP A 130 -4.10 20.87 -0.25
CA ASP A 130 -5.11 21.77 -0.82
C ASP A 130 -5.26 21.62 -2.34
N GLY A 131 -4.23 21.11 -3.02
CA GLY A 131 -4.23 20.77 -4.44
C GLY A 131 -4.50 19.30 -4.78
N LEU A 132 -4.69 18.43 -3.78
CA LEU A 132 -4.89 17.00 -4.00
C LEU A 132 -6.38 16.65 -4.07
N ARG A 133 -6.75 15.76 -4.99
CA ARG A 133 -8.12 15.27 -5.16
C ARG A 133 -8.14 13.75 -5.28
N THR A 134 -9.18 13.11 -4.75
CA THR A 134 -9.41 11.68 -4.99
C THR A 134 -9.50 11.41 -6.49
N GLY A 135 -8.90 10.31 -6.94
CA GLY A 135 -8.85 9.90 -8.34
C GLY A 135 -7.64 10.42 -9.13
N GLN A 136 -7.02 11.52 -8.66
CA GLN A 136 -5.81 12.08 -9.25
C GLN A 136 -4.64 11.10 -9.16
N THR A 137 -3.82 11.02 -10.21
CA THR A 137 -2.56 10.28 -10.16
C THR A 137 -1.51 11.13 -9.47
N LEU A 138 -0.89 10.57 -8.44
CA LEU A 138 0.13 11.19 -7.63
C LEU A 138 1.41 10.39 -7.72
N THR A 139 2.54 11.09 -7.91
CA THR A 139 3.87 10.52 -7.80
C THR A 139 4.53 11.09 -6.55
N VAL A 140 4.94 10.21 -5.66
CA VAL A 140 5.56 10.57 -4.38
C VAL A 140 6.83 9.77 -4.20
N THR A 141 7.87 10.42 -3.69
CA THR A 141 9.09 9.76 -3.21
C THR A 141 9.06 9.82 -1.69
N GLY A 142 9.24 8.70 -1.02
CA GLY A 142 9.22 8.65 0.44
C GLY A 142 9.95 7.42 0.97
N THR A 143 10.18 7.40 2.27
CA THR A 143 10.85 6.30 2.96
C THR A 143 9.83 5.39 3.62
N TYR A 144 9.88 4.09 3.29
CA TYR A 144 9.10 3.08 4.01
C TYR A 144 9.83 2.65 5.28
N ASN A 145 9.45 3.17 6.45
CA ASN A 145 10.16 2.91 7.71
C ASN A 145 9.24 2.76 8.94
N ASP A 146 7.93 2.65 8.73
CA ASP A 146 6.97 2.36 9.79
C ASP A 146 6.12 1.15 9.40
N ARG A 147 6.13 0.11 10.25
CA ARG A 147 5.46 -1.16 9.95
C ARG A 147 4.05 -1.12 10.48
N GLU A 148 3.09 -0.98 9.56
CA GLU A 148 1.67 -1.14 9.87
C GLU A 148 1.10 -2.37 9.16
N MET A 149 0.16 -3.03 9.84
CA MET A 149 -0.49 -4.20 9.30
C MET A 149 -1.38 -3.79 8.12
N GLY A 150 -1.08 -4.29 6.93
CA GLY A 150 -1.92 -4.13 5.73
C GLY A 150 -1.58 -2.96 4.81
N TYR A 151 -0.72 -2.03 5.22
CA TYR A 151 -0.33 -0.86 4.39
C TYR A 151 1.18 -0.66 4.35
N VAL A 152 1.65 0.11 3.38
CA VAL A 152 3.03 0.61 3.29
C VAL A 152 2.99 2.09 3.64
N LEU A 153 3.56 2.45 4.79
CA LEU A 153 3.60 3.84 5.25
C LEU A 153 4.86 4.53 4.73
N LEU A 154 4.67 5.54 3.87
CA LEU A 154 5.74 6.39 3.41
C LEU A 154 5.83 7.64 4.29
N ASN A 155 7.00 7.85 4.88
CA ASN A 155 7.38 9.03 5.64
C ASN A 155 8.37 9.88 4.85
N ASN A 156 8.62 11.12 5.32
CA ASN A 156 9.57 12.06 4.72
C ASN A 156 9.33 12.24 3.21
N CYS A 157 8.07 12.46 2.85
CA CYS A 157 7.64 12.42 1.47
C CYS A 157 7.91 13.73 0.72
N SER A 158 8.32 13.61 -0.53
CA SER A 158 8.40 14.69 -1.51
C SER A 158 7.53 14.38 -2.71
N PHE A 159 6.78 15.37 -3.19
CA PHE A 159 5.86 15.22 -4.30
C PHE A 159 6.58 15.51 -5.62
N GLY A 160 6.46 14.58 -6.57
CA GLY A 160 6.84 14.82 -7.95
C GLY A 160 5.82 15.72 -8.67
N PRO A 161 6.09 16.12 -9.93
CA PRO A 161 5.12 16.84 -10.73
C PRO A 161 3.82 16.03 -10.82
N SER A 162 2.75 16.60 -10.28
CA SER A 162 1.42 16.03 -10.39
C SER A 162 0.92 16.25 -11.82
N ARG A 163 0.71 15.15 -12.55
CA ARG A 163 0.01 15.21 -13.82
C ARG A 163 -1.45 14.87 -13.59
N GLU A 164 -2.30 15.88 -13.63
CA GLU A 164 -3.73 15.66 -13.82
C GLU A 164 -3.87 14.97 -15.18
N VAL A 165 -4.32 13.73 -15.19
CA VAL A 165 -4.73 13.06 -16.43
C VAL A 165 -6.25 13.20 -16.44
N PRO A 166 -6.81 14.12 -17.26
CA PRO A 166 -8.24 14.13 -17.51
C PRO A 166 -8.56 12.79 -18.14
N ARG A 167 -9.17 11.89 -17.37
CA ARG A 167 -9.69 10.65 -17.90
C ARG A 167 -11.19 10.79 -17.85
N THR A 168 -11.80 10.91 -19.03
CA THR A 168 -13.24 10.75 -19.18
C THR A 168 -13.65 9.45 -18.49
N PRO A 169 -14.55 9.47 -17.49
CA PRO A 169 -15.06 8.26 -16.89
C PRO A 169 -15.55 7.35 -18.02
N PRO A 170 -15.09 6.09 -18.11
CA PRO A 170 -15.72 5.18 -19.04
C PRO A 170 -17.21 5.15 -18.70
N ALA A 171 -18.07 5.30 -19.69
CA ALA A 171 -19.52 5.19 -19.48
C ALA A 171 -19.76 3.85 -18.77
N ALA A 172 -20.14 3.88 -17.48
CA ALA A 172 -20.34 2.63 -16.77
C ALA A 172 -21.48 1.88 -17.44
N PRO A 173 -21.35 0.56 -17.60
CA PRO A 173 -22.36 -0.20 -18.30
C PRO A 173 -23.67 -0.13 -17.52
N ALA A 174 -24.76 0.20 -18.23
CA ALA A 174 -26.11 0.25 -17.66
C ALA A 174 -26.54 -1.11 -17.05
N ARG A 175 -25.85 -2.19 -17.42
CA ARG A 175 -26.03 -3.54 -16.85
C ARG A 175 -24.76 -3.98 -16.14
N MET A 176 -24.92 -4.82 -15.13
CA MET A 176 -23.82 -5.45 -14.42
C MET A 176 -22.88 -6.17 -15.39
N PRO A 177 -21.58 -5.82 -15.46
CA PRO A 177 -20.65 -6.45 -16.39
C PRO A 177 -20.41 -7.93 -16.02
N LEU A 178 -20.29 -8.80 -17.02
CA LEU A 178 -19.89 -10.19 -16.81
C LEU A 178 -18.37 -10.28 -16.79
N GLY A 179 -17.82 -11.09 -15.89
CA GLY A 179 -16.36 -11.26 -15.72
C GLY A 179 -15.95 -11.42 -14.26
N LYS A 180 -14.68 -11.13 -13.99
CA LYS A 180 -14.06 -11.28 -12.67
C LYS A 180 -14.34 -10.08 -11.79
N TYR A 181 -14.57 -10.37 -10.52
CA TYR A 181 -14.77 -9.43 -9.44
C TYR A 181 -13.87 -9.80 -8.28
N SER A 182 -13.22 -8.81 -7.67
CA SER A 182 -12.51 -8.98 -6.40
C SER A 182 -13.40 -8.47 -5.27
N VAL A 183 -13.65 -9.32 -4.28
CA VAL A 183 -14.58 -9.03 -3.18
C VAL A 183 -13.82 -8.62 -1.93
N TYR A 184 -14.23 -7.51 -1.33
CA TYR A 184 -13.64 -6.93 -0.13
C TYR A 184 -14.70 -6.69 0.94
N GLN A 185 -14.31 -6.67 2.20
CA GLN A 185 -15.20 -6.34 3.31
C GLN A 185 -14.51 -5.33 4.23
N ASN A 186 -15.25 -4.33 4.69
CA ASN A 186 -14.76 -3.46 5.75
C ASN A 186 -14.83 -4.19 7.09
N GLY A 187 -13.67 -4.50 7.67
CA GLY A 187 -13.51 -5.17 8.96
C GLY A 187 -13.29 -4.23 10.15
N GLY A 188 -13.52 -2.92 10.00
CA GLY A 188 -13.30 -1.90 11.03
C GLY A 188 -11.88 -1.31 11.04
N ALA A 189 -10.86 -2.11 10.71
CA ALA A 189 -9.49 -1.64 10.52
C ALA A 189 -9.18 -1.24 9.05
N GLY A 190 -10.11 -1.49 8.13
CA GLY A 190 -9.95 -1.25 6.70
C GLY A 190 -10.72 -2.24 5.83
N PHE A 191 -10.54 -2.10 4.52
CA PHE A 191 -11.10 -2.99 3.50
C PHE A 191 -10.18 -4.21 3.28
N ALA A 192 -10.61 -5.38 3.73
CA ALA A 192 -9.86 -6.62 3.58
C ALA A 192 -10.38 -7.44 2.40
N TYR A 193 -9.49 -7.93 1.55
CA TYR A 193 -9.82 -8.89 0.50
C TYR A 193 -10.42 -10.16 1.12
N GLN A 194 -11.52 -10.64 0.55
CA GLN A 194 -12.20 -11.86 0.96
C GLN A 194 -11.97 -12.99 -0.04
N TYR A 195 -12.37 -12.78 -1.29
CA TYR A 195 -12.31 -13.80 -2.35
C TYR A 195 -12.48 -13.18 -3.74
N ALA A 196 -12.27 -13.99 -4.77
CA ALA A 196 -12.56 -13.64 -6.15
C ALA A 196 -13.85 -14.35 -6.61
N LEU A 197 -14.69 -13.61 -7.32
CA LEU A 197 -15.98 -14.04 -7.85
C LEU A 197 -15.95 -13.85 -9.37
N THR A 198 -16.28 -14.87 -10.15
CA THR A 198 -16.49 -14.70 -11.59
C THR A 198 -17.98 -14.78 -11.88
N VAL A 199 -18.57 -13.73 -12.43
CA VAL A 199 -19.95 -13.74 -12.92
C VAL A 199 -19.92 -14.17 -14.38
N ASN A 200 -20.21 -15.46 -14.63
CA ASN A 200 -20.14 -16.02 -15.98
C ASN A 200 -21.33 -15.58 -16.84
N SER A 201 -22.49 -15.39 -16.20
CA SER A 201 -23.74 -14.98 -16.85
C SER A 201 -24.67 -14.33 -15.81
N TYR A 202 -25.77 -13.71 -16.26
CA TYR A 202 -26.79 -13.15 -15.34
C TYR A 202 -27.54 -14.20 -14.50
N ASN A 203 -27.26 -15.48 -14.73
CA ASN A 203 -27.84 -16.61 -14.02
C ASN A 203 -26.81 -17.57 -13.39
N SER A 204 -25.51 -17.31 -13.51
CA SER A 204 -24.48 -18.15 -12.89
C SER A 204 -23.22 -17.38 -12.49
N TYR A 205 -22.52 -17.93 -11.50
CA TYR A 205 -21.23 -17.43 -11.03
C TYR A 205 -20.32 -18.60 -10.62
N THR A 206 -19.03 -18.32 -10.49
CA THR A 206 -18.02 -19.24 -9.98
C THR A 206 -17.24 -18.57 -8.84
N LEU A 207 -17.05 -19.30 -7.74
CA LEU A 207 -16.20 -18.89 -6.61
C LEU A 207 -15.34 -20.09 -6.20
N ASN A 208 -14.02 -19.93 -6.20
CA ASN A 208 -13.05 -20.98 -5.88
C ASN A 208 -13.33 -22.30 -6.62
N GLY A 209 -13.58 -22.22 -7.92
CA GLY A 209 -13.90 -23.38 -8.78
C GLY A 209 -15.30 -23.98 -8.59
N LYS A 210 -16.10 -23.50 -7.63
CA LYS A 210 -17.48 -23.96 -7.41
C LYS A 210 -18.48 -23.05 -8.11
N THR A 211 -19.32 -23.64 -8.95
CA THR A 211 -20.39 -22.93 -9.64
C THR A 211 -21.60 -22.74 -8.71
N GLY A 212 -22.25 -21.59 -8.80
CA GLY A 212 -23.54 -21.32 -8.20
C GLY A 212 -24.48 -20.61 -9.17
N ARG A 213 -25.78 -20.62 -8.84
CA ARG A 213 -26.80 -19.90 -9.59
C ARG A 213 -27.02 -18.52 -9.02
N SER A 214 -27.22 -17.55 -9.90
CA SER A 214 -27.61 -16.18 -9.54
C SER A 214 -28.88 -15.78 -10.31
N ALA A 215 -29.45 -14.64 -9.96
CA ALA A 215 -30.47 -13.96 -10.75
C ALA A 215 -30.26 -12.45 -10.65
N TYR A 216 -30.03 -11.80 -11.78
CA TYR A 216 -29.92 -10.34 -11.88
C TYR A 216 -31.22 -9.73 -12.41
N ASP A 217 -31.77 -8.78 -11.67
CA ASP A 217 -32.87 -7.94 -12.11
C ASP A 217 -32.31 -6.62 -12.67
N ALA A 218 -32.45 -6.42 -13.98
CA ALA A 218 -31.92 -5.23 -14.64
C ALA A 218 -32.69 -3.94 -14.31
N ARG A 219 -33.93 -4.02 -13.81
CA ARG A 219 -34.75 -2.86 -13.43
C ARG A 219 -34.34 -2.32 -12.07
N THR A 220 -34.10 -3.22 -11.12
CA THR A 220 -33.74 -2.87 -9.74
C THR A 220 -32.25 -2.96 -9.45
N HIS A 221 -31.46 -3.43 -10.42
CA HIS A 221 -30.04 -3.76 -10.29
C HIS A 221 -29.73 -4.80 -9.20
N ALA A 222 -30.75 -5.49 -8.68
CA ALA A 222 -30.59 -6.47 -7.63
C ALA A 222 -30.00 -7.78 -8.17
N VAL A 223 -29.07 -8.37 -7.42
CA VAL A 223 -28.49 -9.68 -7.66
C VAL A 223 -28.92 -10.61 -6.52
N ARG A 224 -29.47 -11.78 -6.85
CA ARG A 224 -29.81 -12.82 -5.86
C ARG A 224 -28.94 -14.04 -6.10
N PHE A 225 -28.24 -14.51 -5.08
CA PHE A 225 -27.43 -15.73 -5.16
C PHE A 225 -28.26 -16.92 -4.66
N LEU A 226 -28.71 -17.76 -5.59
CA LEU A 226 -29.75 -18.78 -5.36
C LEU A 226 -29.17 -20.13 -4.92
N SER A 227 -27.93 -20.43 -5.28
CA SER A 227 -27.23 -21.66 -4.89
C SER A 227 -25.71 -21.45 -4.84
N GLY A 228 -24.98 -22.50 -4.43
CA GLY A 228 -23.52 -22.47 -4.35
C GLY A 228 -22.99 -21.76 -3.09
N PRO A 229 -21.70 -21.38 -3.08
CA PRO A 229 -21.04 -20.80 -1.90
C PRO A 229 -21.67 -19.51 -1.36
N LEU A 230 -22.32 -18.72 -2.23
CA LEU A 230 -23.00 -17.47 -1.85
C LEU A 230 -24.52 -17.65 -1.69
N LYS A 231 -25.03 -18.88 -1.56
CA LYS A 231 -26.48 -19.12 -1.44
C LYS A 231 -27.08 -18.27 -0.31
N GLY A 232 -28.16 -17.56 -0.62
CA GLY A 232 -28.87 -16.69 0.33
C GLY A 232 -28.36 -15.25 0.36
N PHE A 233 -27.17 -14.99 -0.19
CA PHE A 233 -26.64 -13.63 -0.29
C PHE A 233 -27.46 -12.84 -1.30
N ARG A 234 -27.52 -11.53 -1.12
CA ARG A 234 -28.09 -10.61 -2.10
C ARG A 234 -27.12 -9.49 -2.35
N GLY A 235 -27.18 -8.91 -3.53
CA GLY A 235 -26.39 -7.75 -3.88
C GLY A 235 -27.17 -6.71 -4.66
N LEU A 236 -26.56 -5.55 -4.79
CA LEU A 236 -27.05 -4.42 -5.55
C LEU A 236 -25.92 -3.92 -6.43
N TYR A 237 -26.12 -4.00 -7.74
CA TYR A 237 -25.18 -3.48 -8.71
C TYR A 237 -25.20 -1.96 -8.71
N ARG A 238 -24.00 -1.37 -8.65
CA ARG A 238 -23.75 0.06 -8.70
C ARG A 238 -22.81 0.33 -9.88
N PRO A 239 -23.28 1.02 -10.93
CA PRO A 239 -22.42 1.40 -12.04
C PRO A 239 -21.37 2.44 -11.64
N PHE A 240 -21.69 3.30 -10.67
CA PHE A 240 -20.79 4.34 -10.15
C PHE A 240 -20.92 4.45 -8.63
N HIS A 241 -19.88 4.97 -8.00
CA HIS A 241 -19.94 5.37 -6.60
C HIS A 241 -20.37 6.85 -6.47
N PRO A 242 -21.36 7.20 -5.62
CA PRO A 242 -21.93 8.56 -5.53
C PRO A 242 -20.93 9.65 -5.14
N LYS A 243 -19.86 9.25 -4.44
CA LYS A 243 -18.79 10.15 -3.99
C LYS A 243 -17.49 10.00 -4.78
N ASN A 244 -17.44 9.03 -5.71
CA ASN A 244 -16.25 8.72 -6.49
C ASN A 244 -16.66 8.04 -7.80
N ASP A 245 -16.99 8.85 -8.80
CA ASP A 245 -17.35 8.38 -10.15
C ASP A 245 -16.23 7.59 -10.86
N GLN A 246 -15.03 7.55 -10.27
CA GLN A 246 -13.90 6.77 -10.76
C GLN A 246 -13.82 5.35 -10.19
N GLU A 247 -14.68 4.98 -9.23
CA GLU A 247 -14.77 3.60 -8.78
C GLU A 247 -15.25 2.68 -9.92
N PRO A 248 -14.66 1.49 -10.08
CA PRO A 248 -15.14 0.55 -11.07
C PRO A 248 -16.57 0.09 -10.72
N PRO A 249 -17.31 -0.43 -11.71
CA PRO A 249 -18.62 -1.00 -11.45
C PRO A 249 -18.56 -2.06 -10.34
N THR A 250 -19.47 -1.96 -9.37
CA THR A 250 -19.39 -2.70 -8.11
C THR A 250 -20.69 -3.41 -7.81
N ILE A 251 -20.63 -4.60 -7.24
CA ILE A 251 -21.78 -5.25 -6.60
C ILE A 251 -21.58 -5.12 -5.10
N VAL A 252 -22.44 -4.36 -4.43
CA VAL A 252 -22.51 -4.36 -2.97
C VAL A 252 -23.28 -5.62 -2.57
N ILE A 253 -22.77 -6.44 -1.67
CA ILE A 253 -23.30 -7.75 -1.31
C ILE A 253 -23.59 -7.76 0.19
N ASP A 254 -24.81 -8.11 0.57
CA ASP A 254 -25.18 -8.42 1.94
C ASP A 254 -25.14 -9.94 2.16
N PRO A 255 -24.20 -10.43 3.00
CA PRO A 255 -24.12 -11.85 3.33
C PRO A 255 -25.34 -12.36 4.12
N ARG A 256 -26.14 -11.46 4.71
CA ARG A 256 -27.37 -11.81 5.44
C ARG A 256 -28.60 -11.92 4.55
N GLY A 257 -28.45 -11.63 3.25
CA GLY A 257 -29.54 -11.75 2.28
C GLY A 257 -30.53 -10.58 2.26
N GLY A 258 -30.23 -9.47 2.93
CA GLY A 258 -30.92 -8.20 2.74
C GLY A 258 -30.55 -7.55 1.40
N ILE A 259 -31.39 -6.67 0.85
CA ILE A 259 -30.95 -5.81 -0.25
C ILE A 259 -30.09 -4.70 0.37
N PRO A 260 -28.84 -4.50 -0.07
CA PRO A 260 -27.97 -3.47 0.50
C PRO A 260 -28.62 -2.08 0.45
N ASP A 261 -28.73 -1.46 1.61
CA ASP A 261 -29.09 -0.05 1.78
C ASP A 261 -27.83 0.80 1.65
N LEU A 262 -27.72 1.57 0.57
CA LEU A 262 -26.54 2.37 0.22
C LEU A 262 -26.45 3.69 1.00
N GLU A 263 -27.48 4.06 1.74
CA GLU A 263 -27.48 5.25 2.61
C GLU A 263 -26.88 4.95 3.98
N ARG A 264 -26.77 3.67 4.35
CA ARG A 264 -26.19 3.24 5.62
C ARG A 264 -24.67 3.17 5.58
N PRO A 265 -24.01 3.35 6.74
CA PRO A 265 -22.57 3.15 6.87
C PRO A 265 -22.18 1.73 6.43
N TRP A 266 -20.98 1.63 5.85
CA TRP A 266 -20.50 0.54 5.00
C TRP A 266 -20.21 -0.78 5.75
N THR A 267 -20.61 -0.86 7.01
CA THR A 267 -20.30 -1.96 7.92
C THR A 267 -21.17 -3.17 7.63
N GLY A 268 -20.52 -4.32 7.40
CA GLY A 268 -21.19 -5.62 7.20
C GLY A 268 -21.52 -5.97 5.76
N TYR A 269 -21.38 -5.03 4.81
CA TYR A 269 -21.45 -5.35 3.38
C TYR A 269 -20.09 -5.78 2.83
N GLN A 270 -20.16 -6.59 1.78
CA GLN A 270 -19.03 -6.92 0.93
C GLN A 270 -19.14 -6.15 -0.39
N TYR A 271 -18.00 -5.80 -0.98
CA TYR A 271 -17.93 -4.95 -2.17
C TYR A 271 -17.14 -5.71 -3.22
N ALA A 272 -17.84 -6.15 -4.26
CA ALA A 272 -17.28 -6.88 -5.38
C ALA A 272 -16.98 -5.91 -6.52
N TYR A 273 -15.71 -5.57 -6.72
CA TYR A 273 -15.28 -4.61 -7.74
C TYR A 273 -14.90 -5.32 -9.03
N TYR A 274 -15.42 -4.86 -10.17
CA TYR A 274 -15.16 -5.44 -11.48
C TYR A 274 -13.68 -5.31 -11.90
N LYS A 275 -13.08 -6.40 -12.38
CA LYS A 275 -11.67 -6.48 -12.80
C LYS A 275 -11.48 -6.73 -14.30
N GLY A 276 -12.56 -6.92 -15.05
CA GLY A 276 -12.49 -7.33 -16.46
C GLY A 276 -12.94 -8.77 -16.70
N ARG A 277 -12.96 -9.20 -17.96
CA ARG A 277 -13.23 -10.59 -18.35
C ARG A 277 -11.98 -11.46 -18.20
#